data_AF-A0A1I4X2Y3-F1
#
_entry.id   AF-A0A1I4X2Y3-F1
#
_cell.length_a   1.000
_cell.length_b   1.000
_cell.length_c   1.000
_cell.angle_alpha   90.00
_cell.angle_beta   90.00
_cell.angle_gamma   90.00
#
_symmetry.space_group_name_H-M   'P 1'
#
loop_
_entity.id
_entity.type
_entity.pdbx_description
1 polymer ?
#
loop_
_entity_poly.entity_id
_entity_poly.type
_entity_poly.pdbx_seq_one_letter_code
_entity_poly.pdbx_strand_id
1 'polypeptide(L)' 'MLFVDAESRGKGFGKIAVAYIINTLQIYKVDVNQQNMQAVDFYLKQGYQQKGYSETDGMGKPYPLLHLEYSINK' A
#
# COMPACT_ATOMS: atom_id res chain seq x y z
N MET A 1 -3.23 -5.62 -6.27
CA MET A 1 -3.31 -4.16 -6.49
C MET A 1 -4.63 -3.64 -5.93
N LEU A 2 -4.63 -2.47 -5.29
CA LEU A 2 -5.81 -1.82 -4.72
C LEU A 2 -5.96 -0.43 -5.34
N PHE A 3 -7.13 -0.16 -5.91
CA PHE A 3 -7.48 1.16 -6.44
C PHE A 3 -8.83 1.58 -5.87
N VAL A 4 -8.94 2.85 -5.51
CA VAL A 4 -10.21 3.47 -5.10
C VAL A 4 -10.48 4.57 -6.09
N ASP A 5 -11.71 4.58 -6.60
CA ASP A 5 -12.19 5.62 -7.49
C ASP A 5 -11.97 7.02 -6.89
N ALA A 6 -11.61 7.98 -7.74
CA ALA A 6 -11.18 9.31 -7.32
C ALA A 6 -12.26 10.04 -6.50
N GLU A 7 -13.53 9.93 -6.92
CA GLU A 7 -14.72 10.50 -6.28
C GLU A 7 -15.14 9.75 -5.01
N SER A 8 -14.54 8.58 -4.79
CA SER A 8 -14.81 7.71 -3.65
C SER A 8 -13.74 7.79 -2.56
N ARG A 9 -12.66 8.55 -2.79
CA ARG A 9 -11.62 8.80 -1.78
C ARG A 9 -12.17 9.57 -0.58
N GLY A 10 -11.57 9.37 0.59
CA GLY A 10 -12.02 9.99 1.85
C GLY A 10 -13.28 9.37 2.48
N LYS A 11 -13.99 8.48 1.77
CA LYS A 11 -15.21 7.81 2.27
C LYS A 11 -14.94 6.51 3.04
N GLY A 12 -13.67 6.17 3.29
CA GLY A 12 -13.27 5.01 4.08
C GLY A 12 -13.13 3.69 3.32
N PHE A 13 -13.46 3.61 2.03
CA PHE A 13 -13.36 2.37 1.25
C PHE A 13 -11.96 1.73 1.26
N GLY A 14 -10.91 2.55 1.13
CA GLY A 14 -9.53 2.05 1.21
C GLY A 14 -9.25 1.37 2.56
N LYS A 15 -9.71 1.97 3.66
CA LYS A 15 -9.53 1.40 5.01
C LYS A 15 -10.28 0.07 5.17
N ILE A 16 -11.52 0.00 4.66
CA ILE A 16 -12.32 -1.24 4.67
C ILE A 16 -11.61 -2.34 3.88
N ALA A 17 -11.12 -2.02 2.68
CA ALA A 17 -10.39 -2.96 1.84
C ALA A 17 -9.11 -3.46 2.52
N VAL A 18 -8.30 -2.57 3.08
CA VAL A 18 -7.07 -2.94 3.81
C VAL A 18 -7.39 -3.81 5.02
N ALA A 19 -8.41 -3.47 5.80
CA ALA A 19 -8.82 -4.29 6.95
C ALA A 19 -9.23 -5.71 6.53
N TYR A 20 -9.96 -5.86 5.42
CA TYR A 20 -10.30 -7.18 4.88
C TYR A 20 -9.06 -7.96 4.40
N ILE A 21 -8.16 -7.29 3.69
CA ILE A 21 -6.91 -7.89 3.18
C ILE A 21 -6.04 -8.42 4.34
N ILE A 22 -5.93 -7.66 5.42
CA ILE A 22 -5.14 -8.05 6.60
C ILE A 22 -5.86 -9.15 7.38
N ASN A 23 -7.10 -8.92 7.80
CA ASN A 23 -7.78 -9.79 8.75
C ASN A 23 -8.26 -11.09 8.10
N THR A 24 -8.69 -11.05 6.85
CA THR A 24 -9.27 -12.20 6.16
C THR A 24 -8.27 -12.86 5.23
N LEU A 25 -7.60 -12.09 4.37
CA LEU A 25 -6.67 -12.67 3.39
C LEU A 25 -5.27 -12.91 3.95
N GLN A 26 -4.94 -12.36 5.13
CA GLN A 26 -3.64 -12.51 5.76
C GLN A 26 -2.49 -12.04 4.84
N ILE A 27 -2.74 -11.01 4.03
CA ILE A 27 -1.74 -10.42 3.14
C ILE A 27 -1.22 -9.13 3.79
N TYR A 28 0.08 -9.12 4.08
CA TYR A 28 0.72 -8.06 4.85
C TYR A 28 1.69 -7.20 4.05
N LYS A 29 2.03 -7.60 2.83
CA LYS A 29 3.01 -6.91 1.98
C LYS A 29 2.32 -6.19 0.82
N VAL A 30 2.79 -4.99 0.51
CA VAL A 30 2.31 -4.22 -0.62
C VAL A 30 3.44 -3.40 -1.22
N ASP A 31 3.49 -3.36 -2.54
CA ASP A 31 4.34 -2.45 -3.28
C ASP A 31 3.54 -1.22 -3.68
N VAL A 32 4.10 -0.04 -3.43
CA VAL A 32 3.49 1.23 -3.81
C VAL A 32 4.50 2.06 -4.59
N ASN A 33 4.03 2.71 -5.66
CA ASN A 33 4.89 3.65 -6.38
C ASN A 33 5.21 4.85 -5.47
N GLN A 34 6.49 5.13 -5.27
CA GLN A 34 6.98 6.22 -4.41
C GLN A 34 6.43 7.59 -4.82
N GLN A 35 6.19 7.80 -6.11
CA GLN A 35 5.65 9.05 -6.64
C GLN A 35 4.19 9.28 -6.24
N ASN A 36 3.46 8.21 -5.88
CA ASN A 36 2.10 8.31 -5.38
C ASN A 36 2.09 8.56 -3.86
N MET A 37 2.51 9.77 -3.48
CA MET A 37 2.61 10.18 -2.07
C MET A 37 1.29 9.99 -1.29
N GLN A 38 0.14 10.16 -1.95
CA GLN A 38 -1.17 9.93 -1.32
C GLN A 38 -1.34 8.45 -0.91
N ALA A 39 -0.97 7.51 -1.78
CA ALA A 39 -1.04 6.09 -1.46
C ALA A 39 0.00 5.69 -0.40
N VAL A 40 1.22 6.23 -0.50
CA VAL A 40 2.27 6.02 0.51
C VAL A 40 1.76 6.43 1.89
N ASP A 41 1.29 7.67 2.04
CA ASP A 41 0.77 8.19 3.30
C ASP A 41 -0.44 7.39 3.80
N PHE A 42 -1.31 6.95 2.88
CA PHE A 42 -2.45 6.10 3.22
C PHE A 42 -2.01 4.80 3.89
N TYR A 43 -1.06 4.06 3.30
CA TYR A 43 -0.57 2.80 3.85
C TYR A 43 0.20 3.00 5.16
N LEU A 44 1.06 4.01 5.24
CA LEU A 44 1.78 4.33 6.48
C LEU A 44 0.81 4.62 7.64
N LYS A 45 -0.26 5.39 7.38
CA LYS A 45 -1.32 5.65 8.37
C LYS A 45 -2.12 4.41 8.77
N GLN A 46 -2.15 3.37 7.91
CA GLN A 46 -2.79 2.11 8.28
C GLN A 46 -1.91 1.25 9.20
N GLY A 47 -0.62 1.56 9.37
CA GLY A 47 0.31 0.75 10.17
C GLY A 47 1.29 -0.08 9.34
N TYR A 48 1.40 0.19 8.04
CA TYR A 48 2.48 -0.33 7.23
C TYR A 48 3.78 0.41 7.50
N GLN A 49 4.90 -0.29 7.32
CA GLN A 49 6.25 0.23 7.41
C GLN A 49 7.02 -0.08 6.14
N GLN A 50 7.87 0.84 5.70
CA GLN A 50 8.79 0.56 4.60
C GLN A 50 9.84 -0.47 5.02
N LYS A 51 9.98 -1.52 4.21
CA LYS A 51 10.98 -2.59 4.36
C LYS A 51 11.97 -2.65 3.21
N GLY A 52 11.67 -2.00 2.09
CA GLY A 52 12.56 -1.98 0.94
C GLY A 52 12.20 -0.89 -0.06
N TYR A 53 13.04 -0.82 -1.09
CA TYR A 53 12.92 0.11 -2.21
C TYR A 53 13.45 -0.56 -3.48
N SER A 54 12.82 -0.28 -4.62
CA SER A 54 13.32 -0.65 -5.94
C SER A 54 13.29 0.58 -6.84
N GLU A 55 14.37 0.84 -7.58
CA GLU A 55 14.44 1.95 -8.55
C GLU A 55 13.55 1.72 -9.77
N THR A 56 13.24 0.45 -10.06
CA THR A 56 12.43 0.04 -11.20
C THR A 56 11.25 -0.84 -10.78
N ASP A 57 10.22 -0.91 -11.63
CA ASP A 57 9.11 -1.83 -11.44
C ASP A 57 9.47 -3.26 -11.87
N GLY A 58 8.52 -4.20 -11.72
CA GLY A 58 8.69 -5.60 -12.13
C GLY A 58 8.91 -5.82 -13.63
N MET A 59 8.83 -4.78 -14.46
CA MET A 59 9.12 -4.79 -15.90
C MET A 59 10.41 -4.02 -16.25
N GLY A 60 11.17 -3.55 -15.25
CA GLY A 60 12.40 -2.77 -15.46
C GLY A 60 12.15 -1.32 -15.88
N LYS A 61 10.92 -0.80 -15.76
CA LYS A 61 10.63 0.61 -16.04
C LYS A 61 11.06 1.49 -14.85
N PRO A 62 11.47 2.75 -15.08
CA PRO A 62 11.94 3.66 -14.03
C PRO A 62 10.78 4.23 -13.20
N TYR A 63 10.02 3.34 -12.57
CA TYR A 63 8.96 3.66 -11.64
C TYR A 63 9.36 3.16 -10.26
N PRO A 64 9.93 4.03 -9.41
CA PRO A 64 10.43 3.62 -8.12
C PRO A 64 9.30 3.08 -7.23
N LEU A 65 9.54 1.92 -6.62
CA LEU A 65 8.60 1.25 -5.73
C LEU A 65 9.12 1.26 -4.30
N LEU A 66 8.23 1.50 -3.34
CA LEU A 66 8.44 1.22 -1.93
C LEU A 66 7.80 -0.13 -1.61
N HIS A 67 8.57 -1.00 -0.97
CA HIS A 67 8.07 -2.26 -0.44
C HIS A 67 7.64 -2.03 1.00
N LEU A 68 6.33 -2.12 1.25
CA LEU A 68 5.74 -1.89 2.56
C LEU A 68 5.24 -3.20 3.18
N GLU A 69 5.36 -3.32 4.50
CA GLU A 69 4.85 -4.46 5.27
C GLU A 69 4.08 -3.99 6.50
N TYR A 70 2.90 -4.56 6.72
CA TYR A 70 2.05 -4.28 7.87
C TYR A 70 2.69 -4.85 9.16
N SER A 71 2.83 -4.00 10.17
CA SER A 71 3.35 -4.44 11.47
C SER A 71 2.30 -5.26 12.22
N ILE A 72 2.50 -6.58 12.25
CA ILE A 72 1.75 -7.47 13.14
C ILE A 72 2.42 -7.41 14.51
N ASN A 73 1.82 -6.70 15.47
CA ASN A 73 2.13 -6.96 16.87
C ASN A 73 1.52 -8.32 17.21
N LYS A 74 2.37 -9.34 17.32
CA LYS A 74 1.99 -10.66 17.86
C LYS A 74 1.88 -10.61 19.37
#